data_AF-A0A4Z0C7E3-F1
#
_entry.id   AF-A0A4Z0C7E3-F1
#
_cell.length_a   1.000
_cell.length_b   1.000
_cell.length_c   1.000
_cell.angle_alpha   90.00
_cell.angle_beta   90.00
_cell.angle_gamma   90.00
#
_symmetry.space_group_name_H-M   'P 1'
#
loop_
_entity.id
_entity.type
_entity.pdbx_description
1 polymer ?
#
loop_
_entity_poly.entity_id
_entity_poly.type
_entity_poly.pdbx_seq_one_letter_code
_entity_poly.pdbx_strand_id
1 'polypeptide(L)'
;MIDSEFRQWLTARSWGLMVRYCRVVGWLLPIGVLAKDIPLWLSSDPSQLRRIPGLLVWQGAIAAVVYGVVAADRFLPRVRGREIALYVACGLFMAMITWAGVTGVRTQGTGLLLYAACSTFMAAVIATPLPVRAPMYVLSLAALSAAAWERLDGLKAFIGFMVNPFCVVMLCLGLDRFTYARDSALYGQTRRAEAERARADEVLHNALPPAIAEELKQHRKVRARKFDNLGVLFADIAGFTEFSSRLPPDALVLVLDEIFSAFDALSARHGVEKIKTIGDAYMAVSSGSVGSLCRLALDMREALEQYNREKGTEMAMRIGIHAGPAVAGVLGVQRFLYDVWGDTVNVASRLESTGHAGGIQVSEAVVRQAGDAFAFHARGLVELRGRGRLLTYWLVGVEQARAVA
;
A
#
# COMPACT_ATOMS: atom_id res chain seq x y z
N MET A 1 -6.34 16.48 18.25
CA MET A 1 -5.35 16.88 17.23
C MET A 1 -5.77 16.29 15.91
N ILE A 2 -5.83 17.09 14.85
CA ILE A 2 -6.11 16.58 13.51
C ILE A 2 -4.86 15.84 13.03
N ASP A 3 -5.01 14.59 12.59
CA ASP A 3 -3.94 13.76 12.01
C ASP A 3 -3.22 14.51 10.88
N SER A 4 -1.88 14.57 10.93
CA SER A 4 -1.06 15.25 9.93
C SER A 4 -1.21 14.62 8.55
N GLU A 5 -1.44 13.31 8.48
CA GLU A 5 -1.67 12.63 7.20
C GLU A 5 -3.01 13.05 6.58
N PHE A 6 -4.08 13.12 7.39
CA PHE A 6 -5.37 13.62 6.92
C PHE A 6 -5.27 15.04 6.36
N ARG A 7 -4.49 15.93 7.01
CA ARG A 7 -4.30 17.31 6.51
C ARG A 7 -3.59 17.35 5.17
N GLN A 8 -2.53 16.55 5.00
CA GLN A 8 -1.81 16.47 3.73
C GLN A 8 -2.71 15.92 2.62
N TRP A 9 -3.45 14.85 2.92
CA TRP A 9 -4.41 14.24 2.00
C TRP A 9 -5.49 15.24 1.57
N LEU A 10 -6.10 15.95 2.53
CA LEU A 10 -7.13 16.95 2.27
C LEU A 10 -6.57 18.09 1.41
N THR A 11 -5.38 18.60 1.75
CA THR A 11 -4.72 19.67 1.00
C THR A 11 -4.42 19.27 -0.43
N ALA A 12 -3.88 18.06 -0.64
CA ALA A 12 -3.59 17.56 -1.98
C ALA A 12 -4.86 17.38 -2.82
N ARG A 13 -5.92 16.82 -2.21
CA ARG A 13 -7.22 16.63 -2.86
C ARG A 13 -7.85 17.97 -3.27
N SER A 14 -7.89 18.94 -2.36
CA SER A 14 -8.48 20.25 -2.61
C SER A 14 -7.67 21.08 -3.60
N TRP A 15 -6.33 21.01 -3.56
CA TRP A 15 -5.48 21.62 -4.59
C TRP A 15 -5.77 21.02 -5.98
N GLY A 16 -5.85 19.69 -6.08
CA GLY A 16 -6.15 19.01 -7.34
C GLY A 16 -7.56 19.30 -7.90
N LEU A 17 -8.54 19.55 -7.04
CA LEU A 17 -9.88 20.00 -7.45
C LEU A 17 -9.86 21.47 -7.91
N MET A 18 -9.19 22.35 -7.16
CA MET A 18 -9.04 23.77 -7.51
C MET A 18 -8.37 23.94 -8.88
N VAL A 19 -7.29 23.21 -9.17
CA VAL A 19 -6.60 23.27 -10.47
C VAL A 19 -7.51 22.80 -11.61
N ARG A 20 -8.26 21.72 -11.42
CA ARG A 20 -9.22 21.23 -12.43
C ARG A 20 -10.27 22.29 -12.74
N TYR A 21 -10.78 22.96 -11.72
CA TYR A 21 -11.74 24.04 -11.90
C TYR A 21 -11.12 25.25 -12.61
N CYS A 22 -9.94 25.72 -12.17
CA CYS A 22 -9.27 26.84 -12.83
C CYS A 22 -9.00 26.54 -14.31
N ARG A 23 -8.72 25.29 -14.70
CA ARG A 23 -8.64 24.94 -16.13
C ARG A 23 -9.99 25.14 -16.83
N VAL A 24 -11.08 24.61 -16.28
CA VAL A 24 -12.42 24.75 -16.87
C VAL A 24 -12.81 26.24 -16.99
N VAL A 25 -12.62 27.03 -15.92
CA VAL A 25 -12.88 28.47 -15.96
C VAL A 25 -11.99 29.18 -16.96
N GLY A 26 -10.70 28.84 -17.03
CA GLY A 26 -9.77 29.41 -18.00
C GLY A 26 -10.24 29.21 -19.43
N TRP A 27 -10.81 28.05 -19.76
CA TRP A 27 -11.40 27.79 -21.09
C TRP A 27 -12.69 28.55 -21.35
N LEU A 28 -13.56 28.69 -20.34
CA LEU A 28 -14.86 29.35 -20.47
C LEU A 28 -14.77 30.89 -20.43
N LEU A 29 -13.74 31.43 -19.79
CA LEU A 29 -13.60 32.87 -19.57
C LEU A 29 -13.51 33.68 -20.88
N PRO A 30 -12.69 33.31 -21.88
CA PRO A 30 -12.66 34.01 -23.18
C PRO A 30 -14.01 33.99 -23.91
N ILE A 31 -14.74 32.87 -23.83
CA ILE A 31 -16.06 32.70 -24.46
C ILE A 31 -17.09 33.62 -23.79
N GLY A 32 -17.11 33.65 -22.46
CA GLY A 32 -18.00 34.52 -21.69
C GLY A 32 -17.69 36.01 -21.90
N VAL A 33 -16.40 36.36 -22.03
CA VAL A 33 -15.92 37.71 -22.34
C VAL A 33 -16.43 38.14 -23.72
N LEU A 34 -16.23 37.34 -24.76
CA LEU A 34 -16.72 37.63 -26.11
C LEU A 34 -18.25 37.79 -26.12
N ALA A 35 -18.99 36.87 -25.52
CA ALA A 35 -20.45 36.91 -25.51
C ALA A 35 -21.01 38.17 -24.80
N LYS A 36 -20.37 38.62 -23.72
CA LYS A 36 -20.82 39.77 -22.93
C LYS A 36 -20.35 41.11 -23.50
N ASP A 37 -19.16 41.15 -24.08
CA ASP A 37 -18.55 42.39 -24.53
C ASP A 37 -18.95 42.77 -25.96
N ILE A 38 -19.18 41.79 -26.86
CA ILE A 38 -19.56 42.07 -28.27
C ILE A 38 -20.75 43.06 -28.38
N PRO A 39 -21.85 42.91 -27.62
CA PRO A 39 -22.96 43.87 -27.64
C PRO A 39 -22.56 45.26 -27.14
N LEU A 40 -21.60 45.35 -26.21
CA LEU A 40 -21.08 46.61 -25.67
C LEU A 40 -20.19 47.34 -26.68
N TRP A 41 -19.34 46.61 -27.41
CA TRP A 41 -18.50 47.14 -28.49
C TRP A 41 -19.32 47.62 -29.68
N LEU A 42 -20.47 47.00 -29.94
CA LEU A 42 -21.41 47.38 -30.99
C LEU A 42 -22.37 48.50 -30.56
N SER A 43 -22.36 48.89 -29.28
CA SER A 43 -23.23 49.96 -28.78
C SER A 43 -22.70 51.35 -29.18
N SER A 44 -23.58 52.21 -29.69
CA SER A 44 -23.23 53.59 -30.05
C SER A 44 -23.36 54.58 -28.88
N ASP A 45 -23.64 54.09 -27.66
CA ASP A 45 -23.87 54.91 -26.47
C ASP A 45 -22.54 55.31 -25.78
N PRO A 46 -22.20 56.62 -25.75
CA PRO A 46 -20.96 57.12 -25.13
C PRO A 46 -20.85 56.84 -23.62
N SER A 47 -21.96 56.53 -22.95
CA SER A 47 -21.99 56.18 -21.52
C SER A 47 -21.58 54.72 -21.27
N GLN A 48 -21.86 53.81 -22.21
CA GLN A 48 -21.48 52.40 -22.15
C GLN A 48 -20.02 52.20 -22.55
N LEU A 49 -19.56 52.93 -23.58
CA LEU A 49 -18.16 52.91 -24.02
C LEU A 49 -17.18 53.32 -22.90
N ARG A 50 -17.59 54.23 -22.00
CA ARG A 50 -16.79 54.63 -20.83
C ARG A 50 -16.59 53.53 -19.78
N ARG A 51 -17.36 52.43 -19.83
CA ARG A 51 -17.26 51.30 -18.89
C ARG A 51 -16.29 50.21 -19.33
N ILE A 52 -15.87 50.22 -20.60
CA ILE A 52 -14.99 49.20 -21.21
C ILE A 52 -13.65 49.04 -20.48
N PRO A 53 -12.92 50.11 -20.09
CA PRO A 53 -11.63 49.96 -19.43
C PRO A 53 -11.72 49.20 -18.09
N GLY A 54 -12.78 49.47 -17.31
CA GLY A 54 -12.99 48.79 -16.02
C GLY A 54 -13.33 47.30 -16.17
N LEU A 55 -14.10 46.95 -17.21
CA LEU A 55 -14.42 45.56 -17.55
C LEU A 55 -13.17 44.78 -17.96
N LEU A 56 -12.31 45.36 -18.80
CA LEU A 56 -11.05 44.73 -19.22
C LEU A 56 -10.09 44.49 -18.06
N VAL A 57 -9.98 45.45 -17.13
CA VAL A 57 -9.17 45.28 -15.90
C VAL A 57 -9.70 44.13 -15.04
N TRP A 58 -11.03 44.04 -14.89
CA TRP A 58 -11.67 42.98 -14.12
C TRP A 58 -11.45 41.58 -14.75
N GLN A 59 -11.61 41.48 -16.07
CA GLN A 59 -11.39 40.22 -16.81
C GLN A 59 -9.92 39.79 -16.74
N GLY A 60 -8.99 40.74 -16.90
CA GLY A 60 -7.56 40.52 -16.77
C GLY A 60 -7.18 40.01 -15.38
N ALA A 61 -7.79 40.57 -14.32
CA ALA A 61 -7.55 40.12 -12.95
C ALA A 61 -8.02 38.66 -12.72
N ILE A 62 -9.21 38.29 -13.22
CA ILE A 62 -9.70 36.90 -13.11
C ILE A 62 -8.79 35.94 -13.89
N ALA A 63 -8.46 36.29 -15.13
CA ALA A 63 -7.56 35.50 -15.94
C ALA A 63 -6.20 35.32 -15.23
N ALA A 64 -5.64 36.37 -14.64
CA ALA A 64 -4.36 36.32 -13.94
C ALA A 64 -4.37 35.34 -12.76
N VAL A 65 -5.42 35.31 -11.93
CA VAL A 65 -5.49 34.36 -10.80
C VAL A 65 -5.77 32.94 -11.29
N VAL A 66 -6.67 32.77 -12.25
CA VAL A 66 -7.02 31.44 -12.79
C VAL A 66 -5.81 30.80 -13.48
N TYR A 67 -5.16 31.51 -14.40
CA TYR A 67 -3.95 31.02 -15.07
C TYR A 67 -2.76 30.96 -14.12
N GLY A 68 -2.68 31.84 -13.13
CA GLY A 68 -1.66 31.81 -12.08
C GLY A 68 -1.71 30.52 -11.26
N VAL A 69 -2.90 30.05 -10.86
CA VAL A 69 -3.07 28.77 -10.15
C VAL A 69 -2.68 27.58 -11.05
N VAL A 70 -3.07 27.59 -12.33
CA VAL A 70 -2.71 26.54 -13.29
C VAL A 70 -1.20 26.52 -13.57
N ALA A 71 -0.58 27.69 -13.71
CA ALA A 71 0.85 27.83 -13.91
C ALA A 71 1.63 27.40 -12.66
N ALA A 72 1.17 27.77 -11.46
CA ALA A 72 1.76 27.32 -10.21
C ALA A 72 1.73 25.79 -10.08
N ASP A 73 0.62 25.15 -10.47
CA ASP A 73 0.54 23.69 -10.51
C ASP A 73 1.52 23.06 -11.52
N ARG A 74 1.69 23.67 -12.70
CA ARG A 74 2.54 23.12 -13.77
C ARG A 74 4.04 23.34 -13.53
N PHE A 75 4.43 24.53 -13.07
CA PHE A 75 5.83 24.97 -13.00
C PHE A 75 6.43 24.91 -11.60
N LEU A 76 5.61 24.85 -10.54
CA LEU A 76 6.10 24.75 -9.17
C LEU A 76 5.58 23.49 -8.47
N PRO A 77 6.19 22.31 -8.72
CA PRO A 77 5.79 21.07 -8.04
C PRO A 77 5.94 21.15 -6.51
N ARG A 78 6.83 22.02 -6.00
CA ARG A 78 7.01 22.28 -4.55
C ARG A 78 5.80 22.94 -3.87
N VAL A 79 4.88 23.48 -4.66
CA VAL A 79 3.66 24.16 -4.19
C VAL A 79 2.52 23.15 -4.00
N ARG A 80 2.57 22.00 -4.71
CA ARG A 80 1.59 20.93 -4.58
C ARG A 80 1.65 20.33 -3.17
N GLY A 81 0.54 20.43 -2.44
CA GLY A 81 0.41 19.86 -1.09
C GLY A 81 0.84 20.76 0.05
N ARG A 82 1.25 22.02 -0.20
CA ARG A 82 1.47 23.00 0.87
C ARG A 82 0.18 23.73 1.22
N GLU A 83 -0.18 23.70 2.51
CA GLU A 83 -1.37 24.38 3.02
C GLU A 83 -1.36 25.89 2.71
N ILE A 84 -0.19 26.55 2.86
CA ILE A 84 -0.02 27.99 2.61
C ILE A 84 -0.40 28.36 1.18
N ALA A 85 0.01 27.55 0.20
CA ALA A 85 -0.29 27.82 -1.20
C ALA A 85 -1.79 27.76 -1.48
N LEU A 86 -2.46 26.76 -0.90
CA LEU A 86 -3.91 26.62 -1.00
C LEU A 86 -4.60 27.82 -0.34
N TYR A 87 -4.17 28.26 0.85
CA TYR A 87 -4.71 29.44 1.52
C TYR A 87 -4.53 30.72 0.70
N VAL A 88 -3.34 30.95 0.14
CA VAL A 88 -3.05 32.13 -0.70
C VAL A 88 -3.94 32.14 -1.93
N ALA A 89 -4.07 31.02 -2.64
CA ALA A 89 -4.94 30.91 -3.80
C ALA A 89 -6.42 31.20 -3.45
N CYS A 90 -6.91 30.63 -2.35
CA CYS A 90 -8.26 30.90 -1.85
C CYS A 90 -8.45 32.37 -1.46
N GLY A 91 -7.44 32.98 -0.84
CA GLY A 91 -7.43 34.39 -0.44
C GLY A 91 -7.53 35.33 -1.62
N LEU A 92 -6.68 35.12 -2.63
CA LEU A 92 -6.70 35.91 -3.85
C LEU A 92 -8.04 35.80 -4.58
N PHE A 93 -8.59 34.59 -4.67
CA PHE A 93 -9.87 34.37 -5.35
C PHE A 93 -11.04 35.01 -4.57
N MET A 94 -11.07 34.87 -3.24
CA MET A 94 -12.12 35.48 -2.42
C MET A 94 -12.03 37.01 -2.41
N ALA A 95 -10.82 37.57 -2.32
CA ALA A 95 -10.60 39.01 -2.40
C ALA A 95 -11.09 39.57 -3.75
N MET A 96 -10.81 38.87 -4.85
CA MET A 96 -11.26 39.25 -6.17
C MET A 96 -12.79 39.22 -6.31
N ILE A 97 -13.46 38.15 -5.87
CA ILE A 97 -14.92 38.07 -5.90
C ILE A 97 -15.55 39.17 -5.04
N THR A 98 -14.97 39.45 -3.88
CA THR A 98 -15.41 40.52 -2.98
C THR A 98 -15.29 41.89 -3.65
N TRP A 99 -14.13 42.16 -4.28
CA TRP A 99 -13.91 43.39 -5.03
C TRP A 99 -14.90 43.55 -6.20
N ALA A 100 -15.17 42.47 -6.93
CA ALA A 100 -16.18 42.45 -8.00
C ALA A 100 -17.59 42.76 -7.45
N GLY A 101 -17.95 42.19 -6.29
CA GLY A 101 -19.20 42.48 -5.61
C GLY A 101 -19.29 43.96 -5.22
N VAL A 102 -18.29 44.50 -4.50
CA VAL A 102 -18.23 45.89 -4.05
C VAL A 102 -18.32 46.89 -5.20
N THR A 103 -17.55 46.66 -6.27
CA THR A 103 -17.59 47.52 -7.46
C THR A 103 -18.95 47.45 -8.16
N GLY A 104 -19.57 46.27 -8.23
CA GLY A 104 -20.92 46.09 -8.75
C GLY A 104 -21.98 46.83 -7.93
N VAL A 105 -21.88 46.81 -6.60
CA VAL A 105 -22.77 47.58 -5.70
C VAL A 105 -22.61 49.08 -5.93
N ARG A 106 -21.38 49.59 -5.96
CA ARG A 106 -21.11 51.02 -6.14
C ARG A 106 -21.54 51.58 -7.51
N THR A 107 -21.46 50.76 -8.57
CA THR A 107 -21.64 51.25 -9.95
C THR A 107 -22.99 50.91 -10.60
N GLN A 108 -23.54 49.71 -10.38
CA GLN A 108 -24.67 49.20 -11.16
C GLN A 108 -25.82 48.60 -10.34
N GLY A 109 -25.65 48.39 -9.03
CA GLY A 109 -26.70 47.87 -8.14
C GLY A 109 -27.08 46.40 -8.32
N THR A 110 -26.50 45.69 -9.29
CA THR A 110 -26.85 44.29 -9.66
C THR A 110 -25.76 43.25 -9.36
N GLY A 111 -24.66 43.63 -8.70
CA GLY A 111 -23.45 42.81 -8.54
C GLY A 111 -23.51 41.60 -7.59
N LEU A 112 -24.65 41.27 -6.98
CA LEU A 112 -24.72 40.24 -5.92
C LEU A 112 -24.88 38.81 -6.42
N LEU A 113 -25.48 38.61 -7.59
CA LEU A 113 -25.70 37.26 -8.15
C LEU A 113 -24.37 36.57 -8.49
N LEU A 114 -23.45 37.32 -9.10
CA LEU A 114 -22.12 36.83 -9.44
C LEU A 114 -21.28 36.54 -8.18
N TYR A 115 -21.34 37.43 -7.21
CA TYR A 115 -20.74 37.22 -5.89
C TYR A 115 -21.25 35.92 -5.25
N ALA A 116 -22.57 35.75 -5.20
CA ALA A 116 -23.21 34.58 -4.59
C ALA A 116 -22.85 33.26 -5.28
N ALA A 117 -22.91 33.23 -6.62
CA ALA A 117 -22.57 32.04 -7.38
C ALA A 117 -21.10 31.64 -7.16
N CYS A 118 -20.18 32.60 -7.20
CA CYS A 118 -18.75 32.33 -7.04
C CYS A 118 -18.38 31.95 -5.59
N SER A 119 -19.00 32.55 -4.57
CA SER A 119 -18.76 32.19 -3.16
C SER A 119 -19.31 30.81 -2.81
N THR A 120 -20.52 30.47 -3.27
CA THR A 120 -21.11 29.15 -3.04
C THR A 120 -20.36 28.05 -3.78
N PHE A 121 -19.90 28.33 -5.00
CA PHE A 121 -19.03 27.42 -5.73
C PHE A 121 -17.71 27.16 -5.00
N MET A 122 -17.09 28.24 -4.52
CA MET A 122 -15.85 28.19 -3.74
C MET A 122 -16.03 27.33 -2.49
N ALA A 123 -17.13 27.51 -1.74
CA ALA A 123 -17.50 26.70 -0.58
C ALA A 123 -17.58 25.19 -0.91
N ALA A 124 -18.23 24.85 -2.03
CA ALA A 124 -18.47 23.47 -2.41
C ALA A 124 -17.22 22.70 -2.88
N VAL A 125 -16.24 23.37 -3.49
CA VAL A 125 -15.12 22.71 -4.19
C VAL A 125 -13.83 22.68 -3.37
N ILE A 126 -13.61 23.67 -2.50
CA ILE A 126 -12.38 23.76 -1.72
C ILE A 126 -12.68 23.41 -0.28
N ALA A 127 -11.97 22.42 0.27
CA ALA A 127 -12.03 22.08 1.68
C ALA A 127 -10.64 22.27 2.28
N THR A 128 -10.45 23.30 3.09
CA THR A 128 -9.16 23.56 3.72
C THR A 128 -9.11 22.98 5.14
N PRO A 129 -7.95 22.49 5.60
CA PRO A 129 -7.73 22.30 7.03
C PRO A 129 -7.78 23.70 7.72
N LEU A 130 -8.25 23.77 8.97
CA LEU A 130 -8.43 25.01 9.78
C LEU A 130 -9.64 25.93 9.45
N PRO A 131 -10.12 26.72 10.44
CA PRO A 131 -11.19 27.71 10.25
C PRO A 131 -10.70 28.98 9.55
N VAL A 132 -9.83 28.88 8.53
CA VAL A 132 -9.29 30.05 7.80
C VAL A 132 -10.35 30.71 6.92
N ARG A 133 -11.39 29.97 6.51
CA ARG A 133 -12.42 30.49 5.58
C ARG A 133 -13.50 31.33 6.25
N ALA A 134 -13.85 31.00 7.49
CA ALA A 134 -14.82 31.77 8.26
C ALA A 134 -14.48 33.28 8.30
N PRO A 135 -13.25 33.71 8.65
CA PRO A 135 -12.90 35.12 8.60
C PRO A 135 -12.92 35.68 7.18
N MET A 136 -12.59 34.90 6.15
CA MET A 136 -12.64 35.38 4.76
C MET A 136 -14.06 35.72 4.31
N TYR A 137 -15.04 34.86 4.62
CA TYR A 137 -16.45 35.15 4.33
C TYR A 137 -16.97 36.33 5.15
N VAL A 138 -16.61 36.42 6.44
CA VAL A 138 -17.00 37.54 7.30
C VAL A 138 -16.42 38.86 6.80
N LEU A 139 -15.14 38.89 6.44
CA LEU A 139 -14.48 40.08 5.87
C LEU A 139 -15.11 40.49 4.53
N SER A 140 -15.47 39.51 3.69
CA SER A 140 -16.16 39.81 2.43
C SER A 140 -17.54 40.43 2.64
N LEU A 141 -18.30 39.93 3.64
CA LEU A 141 -19.59 40.47 4.00
C LEU A 141 -19.45 41.90 4.57
N ALA A 142 -18.45 42.14 5.41
CA ALA A 142 -18.14 43.46 5.94
C ALA A 142 -17.78 44.48 4.83
N ALA A 143 -17.01 44.05 3.83
CA ALA A 143 -16.67 44.88 2.68
C ALA A 143 -17.92 45.23 1.84
N LEU A 144 -18.80 44.26 1.62
CA LEU A 144 -20.08 44.49 0.92
C LEU A 144 -21.01 45.40 1.72
N SER A 145 -21.07 45.26 3.04
CA SER A 145 -21.89 46.13 3.88
C SER A 145 -21.39 47.57 3.86
N ALA A 146 -20.08 47.80 3.90
CA ALA A 146 -19.51 49.14 3.80
C ALA A 146 -19.87 49.80 2.45
N ALA A 147 -19.75 49.05 1.35
CA ALA A 147 -20.10 49.53 0.01
C ALA A 147 -21.60 49.82 -0.16
N ALA A 148 -22.46 49.01 0.47
CA ALA A 148 -23.91 49.22 0.43
C ALA A 148 -24.34 50.42 1.26
N TRP A 149 -23.69 50.66 2.40
CA TRP A 149 -23.97 51.79 3.29
C TRP A 149 -23.75 53.14 2.60
N GLU A 150 -22.70 53.26 1.79
CA GLU A 150 -22.41 54.48 1.01
C GLU A 150 -23.47 54.77 -0.07
N ARG A 151 -24.24 53.77 -0.49
CA ARG A 151 -25.10 53.84 -1.68
C ARG A 151 -26.59 53.94 -1.36
N LEU A 152 -27.02 53.32 -0.25
CA LEU A 152 -28.43 53.13 0.08
C LEU A 152 -28.87 54.12 1.16
N ASP A 153 -29.86 54.96 0.82
CA ASP A 153 -30.45 55.89 1.77
C ASP A 153 -31.50 55.18 2.65
N GLY A 154 -31.18 55.06 3.94
CA GLY A 154 -32.10 54.57 4.96
C GLY A 154 -31.91 53.09 5.34
N LEU A 155 -32.13 52.82 6.63
CA LEU A 155 -31.86 51.52 7.25
C LEU A 155 -32.66 50.36 6.63
N LYS A 156 -33.91 50.60 6.20
CA LYS A 156 -34.77 49.55 5.61
C LYS A 156 -34.22 49.03 4.27
N ALA A 157 -33.73 49.92 3.42
CA ALA A 157 -33.14 49.55 2.13
C ALA A 157 -31.82 48.79 2.31
N PHE A 158 -30.99 49.24 3.26
CA PHE A 158 -29.76 48.57 3.63
C PHE A 158 -29.99 47.13 4.13
N ILE A 159 -30.90 46.96 5.09
CA ILE A 159 -31.23 45.64 5.64
C ILE A 159 -31.73 44.71 4.52
N GLY A 160 -32.70 45.15 3.72
CA GLY A 160 -33.26 44.33 2.64
C GLY A 160 -32.20 43.87 1.62
N PHE A 161 -31.23 44.73 1.32
CA PHE A 161 -30.13 44.41 0.41
C PHE A 161 -29.12 43.42 1.02
N MET A 162 -28.86 43.49 2.33
CA MET A 162 -27.90 42.65 3.03
C MET A 162 -28.41 41.25 3.41
N VAL A 163 -29.72 40.99 3.36
CA VAL A 163 -30.29 39.65 3.63
C VAL A 163 -29.70 38.60 2.69
N ASN A 164 -29.67 38.85 1.38
CA ASN A 164 -29.16 37.89 0.39
C ASN A 164 -27.67 37.51 0.60
N PRO A 165 -26.71 38.44 0.69
CA PRO A 165 -25.31 38.09 0.91
C PRO A 165 -25.08 37.44 2.28
N PHE A 166 -25.86 37.80 3.30
CA PHE A 166 -25.83 37.11 4.59
C PHE A 166 -26.28 35.64 4.48
N CYS A 167 -27.40 35.37 3.80
CA CYS A 167 -27.88 34.00 3.55
C CYS A 167 -26.86 33.16 2.77
N VAL A 168 -26.22 33.76 1.77
CA VAL A 168 -25.17 33.10 0.97
C VAL A 168 -23.96 32.74 1.84
N VAL A 169 -23.49 33.64 2.70
CA VAL A 169 -22.37 33.36 3.61
C VAL A 169 -22.73 32.25 4.59
N MET A 170 -23.95 32.26 5.15
CA MET A 170 -24.41 31.18 6.03
C MET A 170 -24.47 29.83 5.30
N LEU A 171 -24.95 29.81 4.06
CA LEU A 171 -24.94 28.62 3.21
C LEU A 171 -23.50 28.13 2.95
N CYS A 172 -22.56 29.02 2.65
CA CYS A 172 -21.15 28.66 2.44
C CYS A 172 -20.53 28.03 3.69
N LEU A 173 -20.76 28.61 4.88
CA LEU A 173 -20.29 28.05 6.14
C LEU A 173 -20.89 26.67 6.44
N GLY A 174 -22.17 26.46 6.10
CA GLY A 174 -22.85 25.17 6.22
C GLY A 174 -22.27 24.11 5.28
N LEU A 175 -22.08 24.47 4.00
CA LEU A 175 -21.46 23.59 3.00
C LEU A 175 -20.06 23.18 3.39
N ASP A 176 -19.24 24.13 3.86
CA ASP A 176 -17.86 23.86 4.31
C ASP A 176 -17.81 22.82 5.43
N ARG A 177 -18.68 22.96 6.44
CA ARG A 177 -18.80 22.00 7.54
C ARG A 177 -19.22 20.63 7.05
N PHE A 178 -20.21 20.59 6.14
CA PHE A 178 -20.71 19.35 5.57
C PHE A 178 -19.65 18.63 4.72
N THR A 179 -18.95 19.34 3.83
CA THR A 179 -17.90 18.77 2.98
C THR A 179 -16.73 18.25 3.81
N TYR A 180 -16.31 19.01 4.84
CA TYR A 180 -15.25 18.57 5.73
C TYR A 180 -15.64 17.30 6.51
N ALA A 181 -16.85 17.25 7.07
CA ALA A 181 -17.35 16.07 7.76
C ALA A 181 -17.40 14.84 6.85
N ARG A 182 -17.90 15.00 5.62
CA ARG A 182 -17.92 13.94 4.60
C ARG A 182 -16.51 13.46 4.25
N ASP A 183 -15.57 14.38 4.03
CA ASP A 183 -14.20 14.04 3.63
C ASP A 183 -13.43 13.37 4.78
N SER A 184 -13.69 13.76 6.03
CA SER A 184 -13.17 13.07 7.20
C SER A 184 -13.72 11.64 7.31
N ALA A 185 -15.01 11.44 7.04
CA ALA A 185 -15.62 10.10 7.05
C ALA A 185 -15.06 9.21 5.93
N LEU A 186 -14.90 9.75 4.71
CA LEU A 186 -14.29 9.05 3.58
C LEU A 186 -12.85 8.64 3.86
N TYR A 187 -12.05 9.52 4.45
CA TYR A 187 -10.67 9.21 4.84
C TYR A 187 -10.63 8.07 5.87
N GLY A 188 -11.50 8.13 6.88
CA GLY A 188 -11.62 7.07 7.88
C GLY A 188 -12.03 5.71 7.29
N GLN A 189 -12.97 5.69 6.34
CA GLN A 189 -13.35 4.46 5.63
C GLN A 189 -12.20 3.90 4.79
N THR A 190 -11.48 4.77 4.07
CA THR A 190 -10.36 4.35 3.21
C THR A 190 -9.25 3.72 4.04
N ARG A 191 -8.86 4.34 5.17
CA ARG A 191 -7.87 3.80 6.10
C ARG A 191 -8.29 2.46 6.70
N ARG A 192 -9.57 2.31 7.06
CA ARG A 192 -10.10 1.02 7.55
C ARG A 192 -10.02 -0.07 6.48
N ALA A 193 -10.42 0.23 5.25
CA ALA A 193 -10.34 -0.71 4.14
C ALA A 193 -8.90 -1.10 3.81
N GLU A 194 -7.96 -0.15 3.86
CA GLU A 194 -6.52 -0.42 3.69
C GLU A 194 -5.98 -1.30 4.81
N ALA A 195 -6.35 -1.04 6.07
CA ALA A 195 -5.93 -1.84 7.21
C ALA A 195 -6.50 -3.27 7.17
N GLU A 196 -7.78 -3.43 6.81
CA GLU A 196 -8.40 -4.74 6.63
C GLU A 196 -7.74 -5.52 5.49
N ARG A 197 -7.44 -4.85 4.37
CA ARG A 197 -6.72 -5.46 3.25
C ARG A 197 -5.31 -5.89 3.65
N ALA A 198 -4.56 -5.05 4.37
CA ALA A 198 -3.23 -5.38 4.84
C ALA A 198 -3.23 -6.62 5.75
N ARG A 199 -4.20 -6.71 6.67
CA ARG A 199 -4.37 -7.91 7.53
C ARG A 199 -4.72 -9.16 6.74
N ALA A 200 -5.62 -9.03 5.75
CA ALA A 200 -5.97 -10.15 4.88
C ALA A 200 -4.77 -10.62 4.04
N ASP A 201 -3.97 -9.68 3.54
CA ASP A 201 -2.75 -9.98 2.79
C ASP A 201 -1.70 -10.67 3.68
N GLU A 202 -1.50 -10.21 4.92
CA GLU A 202 -0.60 -10.83 5.91
C GLU A 202 -0.99 -12.28 6.21
N VAL A 203 -2.26 -12.54 6.52
CA VAL A 203 -2.76 -13.91 6.76
C VAL A 203 -2.56 -14.80 5.54
N LEU A 204 -2.80 -14.27 4.34
CA LEU A 204 -2.62 -15.02 3.10
C LEU A 204 -1.14 -15.35 2.84
N HIS A 205 -0.22 -14.42 3.10
CA HIS A 205 1.23 -14.63 2.93
C HIS A 205 1.82 -15.57 4.00
N ASN A 206 1.19 -15.67 5.16
CA ASN A 206 1.55 -16.67 6.17
C ASN A 206 1.10 -18.09 5.78
N ALA A 207 0.05 -18.22 4.95
CA ALA A 207 -0.46 -19.50 4.49
C ALA A 207 0.13 -19.96 3.15
N LEU A 208 0.55 -19.03 2.29
CA LEU A 208 1.04 -19.31 0.95
C LEU A 208 2.29 -18.48 0.62
N PRO A 209 3.24 -19.02 -0.15
CA PRO A 209 4.37 -18.27 -0.66
C PRO A 209 3.93 -17.00 -1.43
N PRO A 210 4.66 -15.86 -1.34
CA PRO A 210 4.21 -14.59 -1.91
C PRO A 210 3.86 -14.65 -3.40
N ALA A 211 4.66 -15.35 -4.19
CA ALA A 211 4.41 -15.51 -5.63
C ALA A 211 3.11 -16.28 -5.92
N ILE A 212 2.77 -17.26 -5.08
CA ILE A 212 1.58 -18.08 -5.21
C ILE A 212 0.34 -17.31 -4.73
N ALA A 213 0.47 -16.55 -3.63
CA ALA A 213 -0.58 -15.68 -3.12
C ALA A 213 -1.00 -14.61 -4.16
N GLU A 214 -0.02 -13.97 -4.82
CA GLU A 214 -0.31 -12.97 -5.86
C GLU A 214 -0.94 -13.59 -7.12
N GLU A 215 -0.46 -14.76 -7.56
CA GLU A 215 -1.09 -15.50 -8.67
C GLU A 215 -2.55 -15.85 -8.35
N LEU A 216 -2.82 -16.27 -7.10
CA LEU A 216 -4.16 -16.57 -6.63
C LEU A 216 -5.06 -15.32 -6.60
N LYS A 217 -4.54 -14.17 -6.13
CA LYS A 217 -5.27 -12.89 -6.14
C LYS A 217 -5.64 -12.44 -7.56
N GLN A 218 -4.74 -12.62 -8.51
CA GLN A 218 -4.94 -12.16 -9.90
C GLN A 218 -5.86 -13.09 -10.71
N HIS A 219 -5.69 -14.41 -10.58
CA HIS A 219 -6.31 -15.38 -11.48
C HIS A 219 -7.34 -16.29 -10.81
N ARG A 220 -7.55 -16.18 -9.49
CA ARG A 220 -8.38 -17.08 -8.65
C ARG A 220 -7.99 -18.56 -8.70
N LYS A 221 -6.92 -18.91 -9.42
CA LYS A 221 -6.39 -20.27 -9.57
C LYS A 221 -4.88 -20.18 -9.71
N VAL A 222 -4.17 -21.10 -9.07
CA VAL A 222 -2.73 -21.26 -9.19
C VAL A 222 -2.46 -22.44 -10.13
N ARG A 223 -1.58 -22.24 -11.12
CA ARG A 223 -1.18 -23.34 -12.01
C ARG A 223 -0.10 -24.20 -11.34
N ALA A 224 -0.20 -25.51 -11.55
CA ALA A 224 0.87 -26.41 -11.17
C ALA A 224 2.15 -26.07 -11.97
N ARG A 225 3.27 -25.96 -11.27
CA ARG A 225 4.59 -25.66 -11.84
C ARG A 225 5.43 -26.92 -11.85
N LYS A 226 6.02 -27.23 -13.00
CA LYS A 226 6.97 -28.33 -13.15
C LYS A 226 8.37 -27.79 -12.91
N PHE A 227 9.15 -28.53 -12.13
CA PHE A 227 10.56 -28.29 -11.89
C PHE A 227 11.32 -29.49 -12.43
N ASP A 228 12.30 -29.26 -13.32
CA ASP A 228 13.15 -30.34 -13.84
C ASP A 228 14.15 -30.82 -12.78
N ASN A 229 14.54 -29.93 -11.86
CA ASN A 229 15.41 -30.23 -10.75
C ASN A 229 14.98 -29.43 -9.51
N LEU A 230 14.38 -30.11 -8.54
CA LEU A 230 13.98 -29.58 -7.25
C LEU A 230 14.65 -30.41 -6.15
N GLY A 231 15.39 -29.75 -5.26
CA GLY A 231 15.89 -30.38 -4.05
C GLY A 231 14.77 -30.52 -3.02
N VAL A 232 14.67 -31.68 -2.37
CA VAL A 232 13.70 -31.98 -1.33
C VAL A 232 14.44 -32.52 -0.11
N LEU A 233 14.12 -31.96 1.06
CA LEU A 233 14.61 -32.36 2.37
C LEU A 233 13.43 -32.81 3.23
N PHE A 234 13.58 -33.98 3.84
CA PHE A 234 12.76 -34.45 4.95
C PHE A 234 13.65 -34.58 6.18
N ALA A 235 13.20 -34.04 7.32
CA ALA A 235 13.88 -34.15 8.58
C ALA A 235 12.89 -34.60 9.66
N ASP A 236 13.18 -35.66 10.40
CA ASP A 236 12.26 -36.29 11.35
C ASP A 236 12.95 -36.57 12.68
N ILE A 237 12.23 -36.41 13.79
CA ILE A 237 12.80 -36.60 15.13
C ILE A 237 12.91 -38.11 15.42
N ALA A 238 14.14 -38.58 15.59
CA ALA A 238 14.39 -39.98 15.93
C ALA A 238 13.84 -40.30 17.33
N GLY A 239 13.05 -41.38 17.42
CA GLY A 239 12.47 -41.83 18.68
C GLY A 239 11.29 -40.97 19.17
N PHE A 240 10.70 -40.13 18.30
CA PHE A 240 9.62 -39.23 18.70
C PHE A 240 8.41 -39.92 19.34
N THR A 241 8.02 -41.12 18.90
CA THR A 241 6.94 -41.88 19.53
C THR A 241 7.20 -42.15 21.01
N GLU A 242 8.44 -42.50 21.36
CA GLU A 242 8.81 -42.71 22.76
C GLU A 242 8.86 -41.39 23.52
N PHE A 243 9.46 -40.35 22.92
CA PHE A 243 9.54 -39.01 23.52
C PHE A 243 8.16 -38.40 23.80
N SER A 244 7.27 -38.44 22.82
CA SER A 244 5.89 -37.93 22.90
C SER A 244 5.04 -38.66 23.95
N SER A 245 5.29 -39.95 24.18
CA SER A 245 4.58 -40.73 25.22
C SER A 245 4.89 -40.29 26.66
N ARG A 246 6.02 -39.60 26.86
CA ARG A 246 6.49 -39.14 28.18
C ARG A 246 6.04 -37.72 28.50
N LEU A 247 5.43 -37.02 27.56
CA LEU A 247 5.01 -35.63 27.70
C LEU A 247 3.49 -35.50 27.57
N PRO A 248 2.87 -34.57 28.32
CA PRO A 248 1.49 -34.21 28.06
C PRO A 248 1.39 -33.50 26.68
N PRO A 249 0.26 -33.63 25.96
CA PRO A 249 0.15 -33.15 24.59
C PRO A 249 0.40 -31.65 24.39
N ASP A 250 0.04 -30.82 25.37
CA ASP A 250 0.27 -29.37 25.37
C ASP A 250 1.78 -29.04 25.44
N ALA A 251 2.53 -29.72 26.31
CA ALA A 251 3.98 -29.56 26.38
C ALA A 251 4.68 -30.05 25.11
N LEU A 252 4.20 -31.14 24.51
CA LEU A 252 4.74 -31.68 23.26
C LEU A 252 4.62 -30.67 22.11
N VAL A 253 3.48 -29.99 22.01
CA VAL A 253 3.26 -28.94 21.00
C VAL A 253 4.24 -27.78 21.20
N LEU A 254 4.51 -27.36 22.43
CA LEU A 254 5.48 -26.30 22.71
C LEU A 254 6.91 -26.70 22.33
N VAL A 255 7.30 -27.95 22.57
CA VAL A 255 8.62 -28.48 22.15
C VAL A 255 8.75 -28.47 20.62
N LEU A 256 7.72 -28.95 19.91
CA LEU A 256 7.70 -28.94 18.44
C LEU A 256 7.73 -27.51 17.89
N ASP A 257 6.99 -26.59 18.50
CA ASP A 257 6.94 -25.17 18.09
C ASP A 257 8.31 -24.50 18.25
N GLU A 258 9.02 -24.73 19.36
CA GLU A 258 10.36 -24.17 19.60
C GLU A 258 11.38 -24.70 18.57
N ILE A 259 11.39 -26.02 18.32
CA ILE A 259 12.30 -26.65 17.36
C ILE A 259 11.99 -26.21 15.92
N PHE A 260 10.73 -26.27 15.49
CA PHE A 260 10.35 -25.92 14.13
C PHE A 260 10.44 -24.42 13.85
N SER A 261 10.25 -23.56 14.86
CA SER A 261 10.51 -22.12 14.72
C SER A 261 11.99 -21.84 14.45
N ALA A 262 12.89 -22.56 15.12
CA ALA A 262 14.33 -22.46 14.83
C ALA A 262 14.64 -22.92 13.39
N PHE A 263 14.01 -24.00 12.93
CA PHE A 263 14.19 -24.50 11.56
C PHE A 263 13.60 -23.56 10.50
N ASP A 264 12.49 -22.88 10.80
CA ASP A 264 11.89 -21.88 9.92
C ASP A 264 12.83 -20.69 9.73
N ALA A 265 13.47 -20.23 10.82
CA ALA A 265 14.48 -19.17 10.76
C ALA A 265 15.71 -19.59 9.94
N LEU A 266 16.18 -20.82 10.09
CA LEU A 266 17.27 -21.38 9.28
C LEU A 266 16.87 -21.51 7.81
N SER A 267 15.66 -21.96 7.53
CA SER A 267 15.15 -22.09 6.15
C SER A 267 15.12 -20.74 5.45
N ALA A 268 14.62 -19.70 6.13
CA ALA A 268 14.63 -18.33 5.62
C ALA A 268 16.07 -17.83 5.37
N ARG A 269 17.01 -18.10 6.28
CA ARG A 269 18.42 -17.71 6.14
C ARG A 269 19.11 -18.33 4.92
N HIS A 270 18.78 -19.59 4.60
CA HIS A 270 19.37 -20.32 3.46
C HIS A 270 18.61 -20.15 2.14
N GLY A 271 17.52 -19.39 2.13
CA GLY A 271 16.66 -19.22 0.95
C GLY A 271 15.98 -20.54 0.55
N VAL A 272 15.65 -21.37 1.53
CA VAL A 272 14.94 -22.64 1.38
C VAL A 272 13.46 -22.43 1.72
N GLU A 273 12.57 -23.03 0.95
CA GLU A 273 11.14 -22.91 1.12
C GLU A 273 10.60 -24.07 1.97
N LYS A 274 10.03 -23.75 3.14
CA LYS A 274 9.27 -24.71 3.95
C LYS A 274 7.98 -25.08 3.20
N ILE A 275 7.69 -26.37 3.08
CA ILE A 275 6.42 -26.85 2.51
C ILE A 275 5.40 -27.10 3.61
N LYS A 276 5.74 -27.98 4.57
CA LYS A 276 4.84 -28.38 5.65
C LYS A 276 5.58 -29.12 6.74
N THR A 277 4.92 -29.26 7.89
CA THR A 277 5.25 -30.25 8.90
C THR A 277 4.25 -31.41 8.82
N ILE A 278 4.71 -32.63 9.10
CA ILE A 278 3.89 -33.84 9.11
C ILE A 278 4.16 -34.56 10.44
N GLY A 279 3.40 -34.22 11.47
CA GLY A 279 3.72 -34.66 12.83
C GLY A 279 5.06 -34.06 13.28
N ASP A 280 6.04 -34.93 13.50
CA ASP A 280 7.42 -34.65 13.87
C ASP A 280 8.38 -34.48 12.67
N ALA A 281 7.89 -34.68 11.45
CA ALA A 281 8.67 -34.45 10.23
C ALA A 281 8.56 -33.00 9.72
N TYR A 282 9.67 -32.47 9.25
CA TYR A 282 9.83 -31.16 8.59
C TYR A 282 10.18 -31.37 7.12
N MET A 283 9.39 -30.78 6.22
CA MET A 283 9.61 -30.86 4.76
C MET A 283 9.96 -29.49 4.19
N ALA A 284 11.07 -29.43 3.48
CA ALA A 284 11.56 -28.21 2.83
C ALA A 284 12.08 -28.49 1.42
N VAL A 285 12.01 -27.50 0.54
CA VAL A 285 12.46 -27.61 -0.85
C VAL A 285 13.31 -26.43 -1.30
N SER A 286 14.16 -26.67 -2.28
CA SER A 286 14.90 -25.62 -2.97
C SER A 286 14.85 -25.85 -4.47
N SER A 287 14.32 -24.86 -5.20
CA SER A 287 14.36 -24.80 -6.67
C SER A 287 15.65 -24.20 -7.20
N GLY A 288 16.51 -23.67 -6.31
CA GLY A 288 17.81 -23.12 -6.63
C GLY A 288 18.93 -24.12 -6.35
N SER A 289 19.67 -23.90 -5.25
CA SER A 289 20.85 -24.68 -4.90
C SER A 289 20.53 -25.82 -3.94
N VAL A 290 20.82 -27.06 -4.35
CA VAL A 290 20.84 -28.22 -3.45
C VAL A 290 21.83 -28.01 -2.28
N GLY A 291 22.90 -27.24 -2.50
CA GLY A 291 23.83 -26.85 -1.44
C GLY A 291 23.18 -26.06 -0.31
N SER A 292 22.13 -25.26 -0.58
CA SER A 292 21.35 -24.59 0.47
C SER A 292 20.62 -25.58 1.37
N LEU A 293 20.12 -26.69 0.82
CA LEU A 293 19.51 -27.77 1.62
C LEU A 293 20.56 -28.52 2.45
N CYS A 294 21.76 -28.74 1.89
CA CYS A 294 22.85 -29.36 2.65
C CYS A 294 23.27 -28.48 3.85
N ARG A 295 23.40 -27.16 3.66
CA ARG A 295 23.68 -26.24 4.77
C ARG A 295 22.55 -26.20 5.78
N LEU A 296 21.30 -26.12 5.32
CA LEU A 296 20.13 -26.17 6.20
C LEU A 296 20.14 -27.44 7.06
N ALA A 297 20.41 -28.61 6.48
CA ALA A 297 20.45 -29.87 7.21
C ALA A 297 21.55 -29.91 8.28
N LEU A 298 22.74 -29.36 7.98
CA LEU A 298 23.83 -29.26 8.94
C LEU A 298 23.47 -28.31 10.10
N ASP A 299 22.94 -27.13 9.78
CA ASP A 299 22.54 -26.14 10.77
C ASP A 299 21.35 -26.64 11.62
N MET A 300 20.42 -27.40 11.04
CA MET A 300 19.31 -28.04 11.76
C MET A 300 19.82 -29.03 12.81
N ARG A 301 20.84 -29.82 12.47
CA ARG A 301 21.50 -30.74 13.41
C ARG A 301 22.14 -29.97 14.55
N GLU A 302 22.90 -28.92 14.24
CA GLU A 302 23.55 -28.08 15.25
C GLU A 302 22.54 -27.36 16.16
N ALA A 303 21.44 -26.85 15.60
CA ALA A 303 20.37 -26.22 16.36
C ALA A 303 19.69 -27.19 17.33
N LEU A 304 19.46 -28.44 16.90
CA LEU A 304 18.91 -29.48 17.79
C LEU A 304 19.91 -29.86 18.89
N GLU A 305 21.20 -29.96 18.58
CA GLU A 305 22.24 -30.19 19.57
C GLU A 305 22.32 -29.04 20.60
N GLN A 306 22.15 -27.80 20.16
CA GLN A 306 22.07 -26.66 21.07
C GLN A 306 20.84 -26.74 21.97
N TYR A 307 19.67 -27.03 21.40
CA TYR A 307 18.44 -27.25 22.15
C TYR A 307 18.61 -28.35 23.21
N ASN A 308 19.23 -29.47 22.83
CA ASN A 308 19.54 -30.58 23.74
C ASN A 308 20.41 -30.13 24.92
N ARG A 309 21.46 -29.34 24.67
CA ARG A 309 22.34 -28.79 25.72
C ARG A 309 21.58 -27.87 26.68
N GLU A 310 20.70 -27.03 26.17
CA GLU A 310 19.95 -26.05 26.96
C GLU A 310 18.85 -26.69 27.81
N LYS A 311 18.16 -27.70 27.25
CA LYS A 311 16.99 -28.32 27.88
C LYS A 311 17.31 -29.66 28.58
N GLY A 312 18.55 -30.15 28.47
CA GLY A 312 18.97 -31.44 29.03
C GLY A 312 18.26 -32.62 28.36
N THR A 313 18.08 -32.56 27.04
CA THR A 313 17.44 -33.63 26.25
C THR A 313 18.45 -34.31 25.32
N GLU A 314 18.10 -35.49 24.80
CA GLU A 314 18.97 -36.27 23.89
C GLU A 314 18.25 -36.58 22.58
N MET A 315 17.60 -35.58 21.99
CA MET A 315 16.88 -35.74 20.72
C MET A 315 17.87 -35.79 19.55
N ALA A 316 17.58 -36.63 18.56
CA ALA A 316 18.36 -36.69 17.33
C ALA A 316 17.41 -36.57 16.14
N MET A 317 17.91 -36.09 15.00
CA MET A 317 17.14 -36.08 13.76
C MET A 317 17.68 -37.07 12.74
N ARG A 318 16.78 -37.66 11.95
CA ARG A 318 17.10 -38.30 10.68
C ARG A 318 16.80 -37.29 9.58
N ILE A 319 17.73 -37.07 8.68
CA ILE A 319 17.51 -36.16 7.54
C ILE A 319 17.77 -36.90 6.23
N GLY A 320 16.85 -36.79 5.28
CA GLY A 320 16.95 -37.34 3.93
C GLY A 320 16.89 -36.24 2.88
N ILE A 321 17.86 -36.19 1.96
CA ILE A 321 17.90 -35.20 0.87
C ILE A 321 18.02 -35.89 -0.49
N HIS A 322 17.15 -35.51 -1.42
CA HIS A 322 17.22 -35.91 -2.82
C HIS A 322 16.94 -34.72 -3.74
N ALA A 323 17.39 -34.79 -4.99
CA ALA A 323 17.16 -33.77 -6.01
C ALA A 323 16.80 -34.43 -7.33
N GLY A 324 15.77 -33.90 -8.00
CA GLY A 324 15.24 -34.44 -9.24
C GLY A 324 13.95 -33.73 -9.68
N PRO A 325 13.28 -34.22 -10.73
CA PRO A 325 12.07 -33.59 -11.26
C PRO A 325 10.89 -33.71 -10.28
N ALA A 326 10.11 -32.64 -10.17
CA ALA A 326 8.94 -32.58 -9.29
C ALA A 326 7.91 -31.57 -9.81
N VAL A 327 6.69 -31.64 -9.28
CA VAL A 327 5.61 -30.69 -9.58
C VAL A 327 5.15 -30.06 -8.29
N ALA A 328 5.13 -28.74 -8.22
CA ALA A 328 4.54 -28.00 -7.10
C ALA A 328 3.24 -27.33 -7.53
N GLY A 329 2.31 -27.13 -6.59
CA GLY A 329 1.03 -26.53 -6.90
C GLY A 329 0.14 -26.40 -5.67
N VAL A 330 -1.01 -25.76 -5.85
CA VAL A 330 -2.00 -25.57 -4.79
C VAL A 330 -3.19 -26.49 -5.03
N LEU A 331 -3.52 -27.32 -4.04
CA LEU A 331 -4.75 -28.11 -4.01
C LEU A 331 -5.81 -27.45 -3.12
N GLY A 332 -7.07 -27.75 -3.43
CA GLY A 332 -8.22 -27.34 -2.62
C GLY A 332 -8.93 -26.08 -3.12
N VAL A 333 -10.22 -25.97 -2.78
CA VAL A 333 -11.07 -24.81 -3.09
C VAL A 333 -11.37 -23.96 -1.85
N GLN A 334 -11.41 -24.60 -0.67
CA GLN A 334 -11.70 -23.95 0.62
C GLN A 334 -10.50 -23.93 1.58
N ARG A 335 -9.59 -24.90 1.46
CA ARG A 335 -8.35 -24.99 2.23
C ARG A 335 -7.21 -25.15 1.23
N PHE A 336 -6.66 -24.03 0.80
CA PHE A 336 -5.52 -24.04 -0.12
C PHE A 336 -4.32 -24.67 0.57
N LEU A 337 -3.74 -25.69 -0.05
CA LEU A 337 -2.54 -26.35 0.44
C LEU A 337 -1.53 -26.37 -0.69
N TYR A 338 -0.45 -25.61 -0.52
CA TYR A 338 0.69 -25.67 -1.41
C TYR A 338 1.54 -26.89 -1.05
N ASP A 339 1.80 -27.76 -2.03
CA ASP A 339 2.56 -28.98 -1.82
C ASP A 339 3.41 -29.31 -3.06
N VAL A 340 4.28 -30.30 -2.89
CA VAL A 340 5.14 -30.83 -3.94
C VAL A 340 4.87 -32.31 -4.12
N TRP A 341 4.74 -32.74 -5.37
CA TRP A 341 4.52 -34.13 -5.77
C TRP A 341 5.58 -34.59 -6.76
N GLY A 342 5.88 -35.89 -6.70
CA GLY A 342 6.78 -36.55 -7.64
C GLY A 342 7.58 -37.65 -6.97
N ASP A 343 8.24 -38.46 -7.80
CA ASP A 343 9.14 -39.51 -7.34
C ASP A 343 10.28 -38.94 -6.46
N THR A 344 10.73 -37.72 -6.76
CA THR A 344 11.75 -37.01 -5.98
C THR A 344 11.38 -36.86 -4.49
N VAL A 345 10.11 -36.54 -4.22
CA VAL A 345 9.59 -36.39 -2.85
C VAL A 345 9.58 -37.73 -2.12
N ASN A 346 9.13 -38.79 -2.80
CA ASN A 346 9.10 -40.14 -2.25
C ASN A 346 10.50 -40.65 -1.89
N VAL A 347 11.49 -40.36 -2.73
CA VAL A 347 12.88 -40.78 -2.49
C VAL A 347 13.48 -40.02 -1.33
N ALA A 348 13.30 -38.71 -1.23
CA ALA A 348 13.79 -37.92 -0.10
C ALA A 348 13.20 -38.43 1.23
N SER A 349 11.89 -38.68 1.28
CA SER A 349 11.23 -39.27 2.45
C SER A 349 11.77 -40.67 2.76
N ARG A 350 12.05 -41.51 1.74
CA ARG A 350 12.65 -42.83 1.96
C ARG A 350 14.08 -42.74 2.50
N LEU A 351 14.89 -41.78 2.03
CA LEU A 351 16.23 -41.55 2.55
C LEU A 351 16.20 -41.10 4.00
N GLU A 352 15.22 -40.30 4.43
CA GLU A 352 15.03 -39.99 5.85
C GLU A 352 14.71 -41.28 6.62
N SER A 353 13.66 -42.01 6.22
CA SER A 353 13.18 -43.18 6.95
C SER A 353 14.18 -44.34 7.05
N THR A 354 15.11 -44.44 6.11
CA THR A 354 16.22 -45.44 6.13
C THR A 354 17.49 -44.90 6.79
N GLY A 355 17.48 -43.64 7.22
CA GLY A 355 18.56 -42.98 7.96
C GLY A 355 18.71 -43.52 9.38
N HIS A 356 19.87 -43.27 10.00
CA HIS A 356 20.08 -43.51 11.43
C HIS A 356 19.97 -42.17 12.18
N ALA A 357 19.70 -42.23 13.49
CA ALA A 357 19.60 -41.06 14.35
C ALA A 357 20.87 -40.19 14.28
N GLY A 358 20.73 -38.90 14.00
CA GLY A 358 21.83 -37.94 13.80
C GLY A 358 22.42 -37.93 12.38
N GLY A 359 22.01 -38.88 11.53
CA GLY A 359 22.52 -39.03 10.17
C GLY A 359 21.79 -38.15 9.15
N ILE A 360 22.56 -37.51 8.27
CA ILE A 360 22.04 -36.79 7.11
C ILE A 360 22.33 -37.64 5.85
N GLN A 361 21.33 -38.37 5.39
CA GLN A 361 21.43 -39.24 4.24
C GLN A 361 21.09 -38.49 2.95
N VAL A 362 21.95 -38.62 1.94
CA VAL A 362 21.76 -37.99 0.64
C VAL A 362 21.90 -38.98 -0.50
N SER A 363 21.19 -38.72 -1.60
CA SER A 363 21.37 -39.45 -2.86
C SER A 363 22.64 -39.05 -3.60
N GLU A 364 23.10 -39.90 -4.52
CA GLU A 364 24.17 -39.54 -5.47
C GLU A 364 23.89 -38.26 -6.28
N ALA A 365 22.63 -38.01 -6.64
CA ALA A 365 22.23 -36.78 -7.35
C ALA A 365 22.56 -35.51 -6.54
N VAL A 366 22.39 -35.57 -5.22
CA VAL A 366 22.73 -34.46 -4.32
C VAL A 366 24.24 -34.26 -4.26
N VAL A 367 25.02 -35.33 -4.13
CA VAL A 367 26.50 -35.26 -4.11
C VAL A 367 27.01 -34.59 -5.39
N ARG A 368 26.51 -35.02 -6.55
CA ARG A 368 26.89 -34.44 -7.85
C ARG A 368 26.53 -32.96 -8.00
N GLN A 369 25.43 -32.51 -7.41
CA GLN A 369 24.97 -31.13 -7.51
C GLN A 369 25.56 -30.20 -6.45
N ALA A 370 25.84 -30.72 -5.26
CA ALA A 370 26.43 -29.96 -4.16
C ALA A 370 27.94 -29.73 -4.37
N GLY A 371 28.62 -30.65 -5.08
CA GLY A 371 30.02 -30.55 -5.44
C GLY A 371 30.97 -30.62 -4.24
N ASP A 372 32.20 -30.13 -4.44
CA ASP A 372 33.31 -30.26 -3.47
C ASP A 372 33.20 -29.32 -2.26
N ALA A 373 32.11 -28.56 -2.14
CA ALA A 373 31.89 -27.69 -0.98
C ALA A 373 31.49 -28.46 0.28
N PHE A 374 31.18 -29.76 0.16
CA PHE A 374 30.66 -30.59 1.25
C PHE A 374 31.38 -31.92 1.33
N ALA A 375 31.60 -32.38 2.56
CA ALA A 375 32.21 -33.66 2.85
C ALA A 375 31.15 -34.75 2.87
N PHE A 376 31.28 -35.76 2.00
CA PHE A 376 30.38 -36.89 1.90
C PHE A 376 31.10 -38.21 2.17
N HIS A 377 30.50 -39.08 3.00
CA HIS A 377 30.98 -40.45 3.21
C HIS A 377 30.05 -41.45 2.52
N ALA A 378 30.61 -42.39 1.77
CA ALA A 378 29.82 -43.42 1.11
C ALA A 378 29.11 -44.31 2.15
N ARG A 379 27.79 -44.43 2.04
CA ARG A 379 27.00 -45.41 2.80
C ARG A 379 26.90 -46.73 2.06
N GLY A 380 26.76 -46.66 0.74
CA GLY A 380 26.54 -47.81 -0.14
C GLY A 380 25.11 -47.88 -0.67
N LEU A 381 24.75 -49.06 -1.19
CA LEU A 381 23.44 -49.32 -1.78
C LEU A 381 22.39 -49.54 -0.69
N VAL A 382 21.32 -48.72 -0.73
CA VAL A 382 20.16 -48.85 0.14
C VAL A 382 18.94 -49.24 -0.70
N GLU A 383 18.19 -50.22 -0.22
CA GLU A 383 16.98 -50.68 -0.90
C GLU A 383 15.80 -49.77 -0.56
N LEU A 384 15.25 -49.11 -1.58
CA LEU A 384 14.09 -48.23 -1.47
C LEU A 384 12.87 -48.95 -2.01
N ARG A 385 11.86 -49.13 -1.15
CA ARG A 385 10.60 -49.79 -1.50
C ARG A 385 9.97 -49.13 -2.74
N GLY A 386 9.77 -49.91 -3.79
CA GLY A 386 9.13 -49.46 -5.04
C GLY A 386 10.07 -48.87 -6.09
N ARG A 387 11.38 -48.73 -5.83
CA ARG A 387 12.37 -48.23 -6.81
C ARG A 387 13.54 -49.20 -7.03
N GLY A 388 13.93 -49.95 -6.01
CA GLY A 388 15.12 -50.82 -6.03
C GLY A 388 16.27 -50.22 -5.23
N ARG A 389 17.51 -50.59 -5.56
CA ARG A 389 18.70 -50.14 -4.83
C ARG A 389 19.18 -48.79 -5.33
N LEU A 390 19.47 -47.87 -4.42
CA LEU A 390 20.01 -46.55 -4.70
C LEU A 390 21.35 -46.37 -3.98
N LEU A 391 22.35 -45.81 -4.65
CA LEU A 391 23.61 -45.43 -4.02
C LEU A 391 23.41 -44.18 -3.17
N THR A 392 23.84 -44.25 -1.92
CA THR A 392 23.60 -43.22 -0.92
C THR A 392 24.86 -42.87 -0.15
N TYR A 393 24.87 -41.66 0.41
CA TYR A 393 25.98 -41.05 1.10
C TYR A 393 25.50 -40.39 2.39
N TRP A 394 26.42 -40.20 3.33
CA TRP A 394 26.25 -39.39 4.52
C TRP A 394 26.86 -38.02 4.30
N LEU A 395 26.09 -36.96 4.50
CA LEU A 395 26.62 -35.60 4.58
C LEU A 395 27.21 -35.39 5.98
N VAL A 396 28.52 -35.13 6.04
CA VAL A 396 29.27 -35.01 7.30
C VAL A 396 29.40 -33.56 7.74
N GLY A 397 29.74 -32.67 6.79
CA GLY A 397 29.98 -31.26 7.05
C GLY A 397 30.29 -30.48 5.78
N VAL A 398 30.72 -29.23 5.96
CA VAL A 398 31.26 -28.39 4.89
C VAL A 398 32.75 -28.73 4.72
N GLU A 399 33.20 -28.96 3.49
CA GLU A 399 34.63 -29.15 3.21
C GLU A 399 35.32 -27.80 3.42
N GLN A 400 36.13 -27.66 4.47
CA GLN A 400 36.98 -26.47 4.59
C GLN A 400 37.99 -26.54 3.45
N ALA A 401 37.91 -25.59 2.51
CA ALA A 401 38.94 -25.41 1.51
C ALA A 401 40.29 -25.41 2.22
N ARG A 402 41.11 -26.44 1.97
CA ARG A 402 42.52 -26.43 2.38
C ARG A 402 43.08 -25.13 1.82
N ALA A 403 43.31 -24.16 2.70
CA ALA A 403 44.08 -22.98 2.36
C ALA A 403 45.40 -23.52 1.85
N VAL A 404 45.61 -23.41 0.54
CA VAL A 404 46.87 -23.76 -0.11
C VAL A 404 47.90 -22.83 0.53
N ALA A 405 48.72 -23.42 1.39
CA ALA A 405 49.82 -22.76 2.10
C ALA A 405 50.90 -22.31 1.12
#